data_AF-A0A7C6PVU9-F1
#
_entry.id   AF-A0A7C6PVU9-F1
#
_cell.length_a   1.000
_cell.length_b   1.000
_cell.length_c   1.000
_cell.angle_alpha   90.00
_cell.angle_beta   90.00
_cell.angle_gamma   90.00
#
_symmetry.space_group_name_H-M   'P 1'
#
loop_
_entity.id
_entity.type
_entity.pdbx_description
1 polymer ?
#
loop_
_entity_poly.entity_id
_entity_poly.type
_entity_poly.pdbx_seq_one_letter_code
_entity_poly.pdbx_strand_id
1 'polypeptide(L)'
;MLKHFNLKNSLLVLLFEGGLFALLLLFISLENMLLFALAGAVVIGLFTWIKRSFSDQLGQIPKLIKENKLTAIIFALILVFVFPITQAGNPYWIQIAIMCGLYVLMALGLNIVVGNAGLACLGYIAFYALGAYTSGLLTLKAGISFWITLPLSGLVAMVFGFLLGLPALRVKGHYFSLITTAFGLVIQQLLINLEGITGGTNGVINIPAPRIGNHSFAAPLDLGFIRLPFQANYYFLVIVLVALGLYI
;
A
#
# COMPACT_ATOMS: atom_id res chain seq x y z
N MET A 1 -0.57 -24.33 23.09
CA MET A 1 -0.45 -25.46 22.13
C MET A 1 0.62 -25.10 21.09
N LEU A 2 1.90 -25.21 21.46
CA LEU A 2 3.05 -24.87 20.62
C LEU A 2 3.32 -26.03 19.66
N LYS A 3 2.73 -25.94 18.46
CA LYS A 3 2.98 -26.88 17.36
C LYS A 3 4.47 -26.85 17.05
N HIS A 4 5.12 -28.02 17.02
CA HIS A 4 6.57 -28.20 16.88
C HIS A 4 7.22 -27.19 15.94
N PHE A 5 8.07 -26.33 16.50
CA PHE A 5 8.91 -25.38 15.76
C PHE A 5 9.93 -26.18 14.96
N ASN A 6 9.57 -26.59 13.74
CA ASN A 6 10.48 -27.32 12.87
C ASN A 6 11.48 -26.33 12.26
N LEU A 7 12.65 -26.23 12.90
CA LEU A 7 13.72 -25.27 12.59
C LEU A 7 14.08 -25.27 11.10
N LYS A 8 14.11 -26.46 10.47
CA LYS A 8 14.40 -26.63 9.04
C LYS A 8 13.36 -25.94 8.15
N ASN A 9 12.09 -26.05 8.51
CA ASN A 9 10.98 -25.44 7.76
C ASN A 9 10.94 -23.93 7.94
N SER A 10 11.25 -23.44 9.15
CA SER A 10 11.35 -21.99 9.39
C SER A 10 12.52 -21.37 8.62
N LEU A 11 13.68 -22.05 8.55
CA LEU A 11 14.83 -21.58 7.78
C LEU A 11 14.55 -21.47 6.28
N LEU A 12 13.79 -22.41 5.71
CA LEU A 12 13.40 -22.34 4.30
C LEU A 12 12.52 -21.11 3.99
N VAL A 13 11.59 -20.77 4.90
CA VAL A 13 10.75 -19.57 4.76
C VAL A 13 11.61 -18.30 4.82
N LEU A 14 12.53 -18.22 5.78
CA LEU A 14 13.43 -17.06 5.93
C LEU A 14 14.35 -16.87 4.72
N LEU A 15 14.91 -17.96 4.18
CA LEU A 15 15.75 -17.91 2.98
C LEU A 15 14.97 -17.45 1.76
N PHE A 16 13.71 -17.86 1.64
CA PHE A 16 12.85 -17.44 0.54
C PHE A 16 12.51 -15.95 0.62
N GLU A 17 12.02 -15.47 1.77
CA GLU A 17 11.67 -14.06 1.96
C GLU A 17 12.91 -13.15 1.87
N GLY A 18 14.02 -13.56 2.49
CA GLY A 18 15.29 -12.84 2.43
C GLY A 18 15.87 -12.81 1.01
N GLY A 19 15.73 -13.91 0.26
CA GLY A 19 16.15 -13.98 -1.15
C GLY A 19 15.35 -13.04 -2.05
N LEU A 20 14.03 -12.98 -1.88
CA LEU A 20 13.17 -12.02 -2.59
C LEU A 20 13.54 -10.58 -2.26
N PHE A 21 13.79 -10.27 -0.99
CA PHE A 21 14.20 -8.94 -0.57
C PHE A 21 15.59 -8.56 -1.12
N ALA A 22 16.55 -9.48 -1.11
CA ALA A 22 17.87 -9.26 -1.69
C ALA A 22 17.79 -9.03 -3.21
N LEU A 23 16.93 -9.75 -3.92
CA LEU A 23 16.66 -9.52 -5.34
C LEU A 23 16.07 -8.13 -5.58
N LEU A 24 15.15 -7.69 -4.73
CA LEU A 24 14.58 -6.35 -4.78
C LEU A 24 15.64 -5.26 -4.54
N LEU A 25 16.54 -5.45 -3.57
CA LEU A 25 17.64 -4.52 -3.35
C LEU A 25 18.63 -4.51 -4.52
N LEU A 26 18.96 -5.67 -5.08
CA LEU A 26 19.81 -5.76 -6.27
C LEU A 26 19.17 -4.99 -7.43
N PHE A 27 17.88 -5.18 -7.67
CA PHE A 27 17.13 -4.43 -8.68
C PHE A 27 17.23 -2.91 -8.47
N ILE A 28 17.10 -2.45 -7.23
CA ILE A 28 17.19 -1.03 -6.87
C ILE A 28 18.59 -0.46 -7.12
N SER A 29 19.65 -1.24 -6.89
CA SER A 29 21.03 -0.82 -7.12
C SER A 29 21.44 -0.76 -8.59
N LEU A 30 20.64 -1.31 -9.51
CA LEU A 30 20.95 -1.33 -10.94
C LEU A 30 20.45 -0.06 -11.63
N GLU A 31 21.33 0.93 -11.76
CA GLU A 31 21.04 2.18 -12.47
C GLU A 31 21.19 2.04 -14.01
N ASN A 32 22.00 1.08 -14.47
CA ASN A 32 22.30 0.89 -15.89
C ASN A 32 21.33 -0.09 -16.56
N MET A 33 20.70 0.33 -17.67
CA MET A 33 19.77 -0.48 -18.47
C MET A 33 20.38 -1.80 -18.97
N LEU A 34 21.69 -1.80 -19.28
CA LEU A 34 22.39 -2.99 -19.76
C LEU A 34 22.64 -4.00 -18.64
N LEU A 35 23.03 -3.53 -17.45
CA LEU A 35 23.16 -4.39 -16.26
C LEU A 35 21.81 -4.90 -15.79
N PHE A 36 20.77 -4.07 -15.93
CA PHE A 36 19.39 -4.46 -15.64
C PHE A 36 18.91 -5.60 -16.53
N ALA A 37 19.12 -5.51 -17.85
CA ALA A 37 18.75 -6.56 -18.79
C ALA A 37 19.50 -7.87 -18.51
N LEU A 38 20.80 -7.80 -18.19
CA LEU A 38 21.61 -8.96 -17.84
C LEU A 38 21.15 -9.57 -16.51
N ALA A 39 20.95 -8.76 -15.48
CA ALA A 39 20.45 -9.23 -14.20
C ALA A 39 19.05 -9.86 -14.34
N GLY A 40 18.16 -9.25 -15.12
CA GLY A 40 16.84 -9.80 -15.42
C GLY A 40 16.92 -11.16 -16.10
N ALA A 41 17.77 -11.31 -17.13
CA ALA A 41 18.01 -12.60 -17.79
C ALA A 41 18.59 -13.65 -16.83
N VAL A 42 19.53 -13.25 -15.96
CA VAL A 42 20.10 -14.11 -14.92
C VAL A 42 19.06 -14.52 -13.88
N VAL A 43 18.18 -13.61 -13.45
CA VAL A 43 17.09 -13.88 -12.52
C VAL A 43 16.07 -14.83 -13.14
N ILE A 44 15.70 -14.65 -14.41
CA ILE A 44 14.79 -15.55 -15.12
C ILE A 44 15.44 -16.94 -15.29
N GLY A 45 16.73 -16.98 -15.64
CA GLY A 45 17.51 -18.22 -15.75
C GLY A 45 17.62 -18.96 -14.42
N LEU A 46 17.95 -18.24 -13.35
CA LEU A 46 17.95 -18.77 -11.98
C LEU A 46 16.57 -19.24 -11.56
N PHE A 47 15.51 -18.48 -11.84
CA PHE A 47 14.14 -18.83 -11.48
C PHE A 47 13.70 -20.12 -12.18
N THR A 48 13.99 -20.25 -13.47
CA THR A 48 13.68 -21.47 -14.24
C THR A 48 14.52 -22.66 -13.79
N TRP A 49 15.79 -22.45 -13.47
CA TRP A 49 16.67 -23.49 -12.92
C TRP A 49 16.25 -23.93 -11.51
N ILE A 50 15.96 -22.99 -10.61
CA ILE A 50 15.48 -23.23 -9.24
C ILE A 50 14.14 -23.98 -9.29
N LYS A 51 13.19 -23.54 -10.13
CA LYS A 51 11.90 -24.22 -10.31
C LYS A 51 12.07 -25.66 -10.78
N ARG A 52 13.03 -25.92 -11.68
CA ARG A 52 13.32 -27.26 -12.18
C ARG A 52 14.03 -28.12 -11.13
N SER A 53 14.99 -27.55 -10.41
CA SER A 53 15.86 -28.26 -9.47
C SER A 53 15.21 -28.51 -8.10
N PHE A 54 14.26 -27.68 -7.70
CA PHE A 54 13.64 -27.72 -6.38
C PHE A 54 12.11 -27.78 -6.45
N SER A 55 11.54 -28.28 -7.55
CA SER A 55 10.09 -28.35 -7.79
C SER A 55 9.30 -28.88 -6.58
N ASP A 56 9.77 -29.97 -5.97
CA ASP A 56 9.10 -30.61 -4.83
C ASP A 56 9.15 -29.78 -3.54
N GLN A 57 10.19 -28.95 -3.36
CA GLN A 57 10.33 -28.05 -2.21
C GLN A 57 9.57 -26.73 -2.43
N LEU A 58 9.60 -26.17 -3.64
CA LEU A 58 8.85 -24.96 -4.02
C LEU A 58 7.34 -25.17 -3.91
N GLY A 59 6.84 -26.35 -4.26
CA GLY A 59 5.43 -26.71 -4.08
C GLY A 59 4.99 -26.75 -2.60
N GLN A 60 5.94 -26.95 -1.68
CA GLN A 60 5.65 -26.96 -0.24
C GLN A 60 5.70 -25.56 0.39
N ILE A 61 6.33 -24.56 -0.24
CA ILE A 61 6.48 -23.20 0.33
C ILE A 61 5.15 -22.58 0.76
N PRO A 62 4.06 -22.60 -0.04
CA PRO A 62 2.77 -22.06 0.39
C PRO A 62 2.22 -22.77 1.64
N LYS A 63 2.44 -24.07 1.74
CA LYS A 63 2.05 -24.88 2.90
C LYS A 63 2.92 -24.56 4.12
N LEU A 64 4.23 -24.41 3.94
CA LEU A 64 5.19 -24.07 4.99
C LEU A 64 4.97 -22.66 5.55
N ILE A 65 4.66 -21.67 4.71
CA ILE A 65 4.28 -20.32 5.15
C ILE A 65 2.99 -20.38 5.97
N LYS A 66 2.01 -21.20 5.55
CA LYS A 66 0.76 -21.38 6.31
C LYS A 66 0.98 -22.08 7.65
N GLU A 67 1.88 -23.06 7.71
CA GLU A 67 2.24 -23.79 8.93
C GLU A 67 3.04 -22.93 9.92
N ASN A 68 3.93 -22.08 9.41
CA ASN A 68 4.80 -21.18 10.18
C ASN A 68 4.40 -19.70 10.01
N LYS A 69 3.10 -19.42 10.00
CA LYS A 69 2.54 -18.08 9.71
C LYS A 69 3.15 -16.98 10.58
N LEU A 70 3.40 -17.27 11.85
CA LEU A 70 3.91 -16.29 12.81
C LEU A 70 5.35 -15.87 12.49
N THR A 71 6.24 -16.81 12.16
CA THR A 71 7.63 -16.48 11.81
C THR A 71 7.72 -15.76 10.47
N ALA A 72 6.90 -16.14 9.48
CA ALA A 72 6.82 -15.46 8.20
C ALA A 72 6.37 -13.99 8.37
N ILE A 73 5.31 -13.75 9.15
CA ILE A 73 4.82 -12.40 9.41
C ILE A 73 5.87 -11.54 10.13
N ILE A 74 6.52 -12.07 11.17
CA ILE A 74 7.56 -11.33 11.90
C ILE A 74 8.71 -10.98 10.96
N PHE A 75 9.17 -11.91 10.13
CA PHE A 75 10.31 -11.66 9.25
C PHE A 75 9.96 -10.69 8.13
N ALA A 76 8.79 -10.83 7.51
CA ALA A 76 8.27 -9.84 6.57
C ALA A 76 8.17 -8.44 7.20
N LEU A 77 7.69 -8.34 8.45
CA LEU A 77 7.63 -7.08 9.19
C LEU A 77 9.04 -6.49 9.38
N ILE A 78 10.02 -7.31 9.78
CA ILE A 78 11.42 -6.89 9.93
C ILE A 78 11.95 -6.34 8.61
N LEU A 79 11.73 -7.03 7.48
CA LEU A 79 12.22 -6.58 6.17
C LEU A 79 11.60 -5.24 5.76
N VAL A 80 10.31 -5.06 6.04
CA VAL A 80 9.60 -3.79 5.81
C VAL A 80 10.17 -2.65 6.68
N PHE A 81 10.52 -2.92 7.93
CA PHE A 81 11.17 -1.92 8.80
C PHE A 81 12.62 -1.62 8.41
N VAL A 82 13.35 -2.61 7.92
CA VAL A 82 14.74 -2.47 7.48
C VAL A 82 14.83 -1.74 6.13
N PHE A 83 13.79 -1.82 5.29
CA PHE A 83 13.78 -1.25 3.95
C PHE A 83 14.28 0.21 3.87
N PRO A 84 13.78 1.18 4.65
CA PRO A 84 14.24 2.58 4.62
C PRO A 84 15.68 2.78 5.09
N ILE A 85 16.27 1.80 5.79
CA ILE A 85 17.62 1.87 6.36
C ILE A 85 18.67 1.39 5.33
N THR A 86 18.25 0.62 4.33
CA THR A 86 19.13 0.11 3.27
C THR A 86 19.41 1.16 2.18
N GLN A 87 20.07 0.77 1.09
CA GLN A 87 20.25 1.60 -0.11
C GLN A 87 18.90 2.09 -0.70
N ALA A 88 17.80 1.41 -0.38
CA ALA A 88 16.44 1.85 -0.70
C ALA A 88 15.93 3.01 0.18
N GLY A 89 16.73 3.51 1.11
CA GLY A 89 16.46 4.70 1.92
C GLY A 89 16.52 6.04 1.17
N ASN A 90 16.79 6.01 -0.14
CA ASN A 90 16.69 7.19 -1.00
C ASN A 90 15.23 7.72 -1.00
N PRO A 91 15.02 9.05 -0.87
CA PRO A 91 13.69 9.67 -0.96
C PRO A 91 12.82 9.16 -2.12
N TYR A 92 13.42 8.89 -3.27
CA TYR A 92 12.73 8.35 -4.44
C TYR A 92 12.13 6.96 -4.21
N TRP A 93 12.93 6.00 -3.73
CA TRP A 93 12.49 4.63 -3.50
C TRP A 93 11.49 4.53 -2.35
N ILE A 94 11.66 5.34 -1.30
CA ILE A 94 10.67 5.45 -0.22
C ILE A 94 9.35 6.01 -0.76
N GLN A 95 9.39 7.02 -1.63
CA GLN A 95 8.17 7.57 -2.25
C GLN A 95 7.43 6.52 -3.09
N ILE A 96 8.16 5.71 -3.87
CA ILE A 96 7.55 4.59 -4.62
C ILE A 96 6.94 3.59 -3.64
N ALA A 97 7.64 3.24 -2.57
CA ALA A 97 7.13 2.29 -1.58
C ALA A 97 5.87 2.80 -0.87
N ILE A 98 5.78 4.11 -0.60
CA ILE A 98 4.54 4.77 -0.11
C ILE A 98 3.41 4.58 -1.12
N MET A 99 3.65 4.85 -2.41
CA MET A 99 2.62 4.68 -3.46
C MET A 99 2.16 3.23 -3.56
N CYS A 100 3.09 2.27 -3.51
CA CYS A 100 2.75 0.86 -3.45
C CYS A 100 1.86 0.53 -2.24
N GLY A 101 2.20 1.05 -1.05
CA GLY A 101 1.40 0.87 0.16
C GLY A 101 0.00 1.48 0.06
N LEU A 102 -0.14 2.65 -0.57
CA LEU A 102 -1.45 3.24 -0.86
C LEU A 102 -2.26 2.37 -1.83
N TYR A 103 -1.65 1.82 -2.88
CA TYR A 103 -2.32 0.87 -3.76
C TYR A 103 -2.70 -0.43 -3.06
N VAL A 104 -1.90 -0.92 -2.11
CA VAL A 104 -2.27 -2.06 -1.27
C VAL A 104 -3.50 -1.72 -0.43
N LEU A 105 -3.55 -0.54 0.21
CA LEU A 105 -4.74 -0.11 0.95
C LEU A 105 -5.98 -0.04 0.04
N MET A 106 -5.84 0.49 -1.17
CA MET A 106 -6.92 0.51 -2.15
C MET A 106 -7.37 -0.89 -2.56
N ALA A 107 -6.43 -1.81 -2.77
CA ALA A 107 -6.72 -3.21 -3.09
C ALA A 107 -7.41 -3.93 -1.93
N LEU A 108 -7.01 -3.66 -0.68
CA LEU A 108 -7.68 -4.19 0.51
C LEU A 108 -9.12 -3.69 0.61
N GLY A 109 -9.34 -2.38 0.40
CA GLY A 109 -10.70 -1.82 0.34
C GLY A 109 -11.55 -2.45 -0.77
N LEU A 110 -10.95 -2.66 -1.96
CA LEU A 110 -11.61 -3.35 -3.07
C LEU A 110 -11.91 -4.81 -2.76
N ASN A 111 -11.02 -5.50 -2.04
CA ASN A 111 -11.21 -6.90 -1.64
C ASN A 111 -12.41 -7.07 -0.71
N ILE A 112 -12.71 -6.09 0.15
CA ILE A 112 -13.93 -6.14 0.97
C ILE A 112 -15.18 -6.11 0.07
N VAL A 113 -15.21 -5.28 -0.97
CA VAL A 113 -16.38 -5.16 -1.86
C VAL A 113 -16.50 -6.35 -2.81
N VAL A 114 -15.42 -6.70 -3.50
CA VAL A 114 -15.43 -7.78 -4.50
C VAL A 114 -15.39 -9.15 -3.83
N GLY A 115 -14.54 -9.32 -2.82
CA GLY A 115 -14.34 -10.59 -2.12
C GLY A 115 -15.49 -10.97 -1.21
N ASN A 116 -15.99 -10.04 -0.39
CA ASN A 116 -17.04 -10.38 0.58
C ASN A 116 -18.45 -10.16 0.04
N ALA A 117 -18.69 -9.10 -0.75
CA ALA A 117 -20.02 -8.83 -1.30
C ALA A 117 -20.25 -9.42 -2.71
N GLY A 118 -19.19 -9.88 -3.40
CA GLY A 118 -19.30 -10.50 -4.73
C GLY A 118 -19.67 -9.53 -5.84
N LEU A 119 -19.52 -8.22 -5.62
CA LEU A 119 -19.89 -7.17 -6.57
C LEU A 119 -18.65 -6.57 -7.22
N ALA A 120 -18.59 -6.59 -8.56
CA ALA A 120 -17.49 -5.98 -9.31
C ALA A 120 -17.62 -4.44 -9.29
N CYS A 121 -16.89 -3.79 -8.37
CA CYS A 121 -16.82 -2.34 -8.24
C CYS A 121 -15.59 -1.78 -8.98
N LEU A 122 -15.82 -1.09 -10.09
CA LEU A 122 -14.75 -0.47 -10.89
C LEU A 122 -14.51 1.00 -10.50
N GLY A 123 -15.49 1.64 -9.86
CA GLY A 123 -15.44 3.03 -9.42
C GLY A 123 -14.72 3.29 -8.10
N TYR A 124 -14.00 2.33 -7.53
CA TYR A 124 -13.46 2.44 -6.17
C TYR A 124 -12.46 3.61 -5.99
N ILE A 125 -11.79 4.03 -7.07
CA ILE A 125 -10.86 5.18 -7.09
C ILE A 125 -11.58 6.48 -6.69
N ALA A 126 -12.90 6.58 -6.92
CA ALA A 126 -13.71 7.71 -6.52
C ALA A 126 -13.71 7.93 -5.00
N PHE A 127 -13.77 6.84 -4.23
CA PHE A 127 -13.73 6.89 -2.76
C PHE A 127 -12.35 7.28 -2.26
N TYR A 128 -11.30 6.80 -2.92
CA TYR A 128 -9.93 7.23 -2.64
C TYR A 128 -9.77 8.74 -2.85
N ALA A 129 -10.28 9.27 -3.98
CA ALA A 129 -10.24 10.70 -4.27
C ALA A 129 -11.05 11.52 -3.25
N LEU A 130 -12.29 11.12 -2.95
CA LEU A 130 -13.14 11.77 -1.94
C LEU A 130 -12.44 11.84 -0.57
N GLY A 131 -11.82 10.75 -0.12
CA GLY A 131 -11.07 10.72 1.13
C GLY A 131 -9.87 11.66 1.12
N ALA A 132 -9.05 11.62 0.06
CA ALA A 132 -7.87 12.46 -0.08
C ALA A 132 -8.22 13.97 -0.10
N TYR A 133 -9.22 14.37 -0.90
CA TYR A 133 -9.67 15.75 -0.96
C TYR A 133 -10.32 16.21 0.35
N THR A 134 -11.11 15.35 1.00
CA THR A 134 -11.70 15.68 2.31
C THR A 134 -10.60 15.95 3.34
N SER A 135 -9.60 15.07 3.44
CA SER A 135 -8.49 15.25 4.37
C SER A 135 -7.68 16.51 4.05
N GLY A 136 -7.33 16.73 2.78
CA GLY A 136 -6.55 17.90 2.36
C GLY A 136 -7.29 19.22 2.60
N LEU A 137 -8.57 19.30 2.24
CA LEU A 137 -9.37 20.52 2.39
C LEU A 137 -9.68 20.85 3.84
N LEU A 138 -9.98 19.86 4.69
CA LEU A 138 -10.22 20.09 6.11
C LEU A 138 -8.94 20.53 6.83
N THR A 139 -7.81 19.93 6.48
CA THR A 139 -6.51 20.30 7.08
C THR A 139 -6.12 21.72 6.63
N LEU A 140 -6.27 22.05 5.35
CA LEU A 140 -5.86 23.34 4.80
C LEU A 140 -6.81 24.49 5.16
N LYS A 141 -8.12 24.32 4.97
CA LYS A 141 -9.12 25.40 5.13
C LYS A 141 -9.67 25.52 6.53
N ALA A 142 -9.89 24.39 7.22
CA ALA A 142 -10.46 24.38 8.56
C ALA A 142 -9.40 24.24 9.68
N GLY A 143 -8.12 24.06 9.32
CA GLY A 143 -7.02 23.93 10.28
C GLY A 143 -7.15 22.70 11.19
N ILE A 144 -7.96 21.71 10.79
CA ILE A 144 -8.19 20.51 11.60
C ILE A 144 -6.95 19.62 11.52
N SER A 145 -6.55 19.05 12.65
CA SER A 145 -5.41 18.13 12.71
C SER A 145 -5.60 16.93 11.79
N PHE A 146 -4.54 16.54 11.08
CA PHE A 146 -4.52 15.38 10.19
C PHE A 146 -5.09 14.10 10.83
N TRP A 147 -4.81 13.88 12.12
CA TRP A 147 -5.27 12.70 12.85
C TRP A 147 -6.79 12.64 13.01
N ILE A 148 -7.45 13.79 13.01
CA ILE A 148 -8.92 13.90 13.08
C ILE A 148 -9.51 13.87 11.67
N THR A 149 -8.82 14.47 10.69
CA THR A 149 -9.28 14.44 9.30
C THR A 149 -9.20 13.05 8.67
N LEU A 150 -8.31 12.18 9.16
CA LEU A 150 -8.17 10.80 8.72
C LEU A 150 -9.45 9.94 8.95
N PRO A 151 -10.03 9.83 10.16
CA PRO A 151 -11.30 9.13 10.34
C PRO A 151 -12.47 9.90 9.71
N LEU A 152 -12.44 11.23 9.70
CA LEU A 152 -13.50 12.05 9.12
C LEU A 152 -13.60 11.89 7.60
N SER A 153 -12.48 11.71 6.91
CA SER A 153 -12.47 11.39 5.48
C SER A 153 -13.10 10.02 5.20
N GLY A 154 -12.87 9.04 6.09
CA GLY A 154 -13.56 7.75 6.07
C GLY A 154 -15.07 7.89 6.25
N LEU A 155 -15.54 8.76 7.15
CA LEU A 155 -16.97 9.05 7.33
C LEU A 155 -17.58 9.69 6.07
N VAL A 156 -16.89 10.63 5.44
CA VAL A 156 -17.36 11.22 4.18
C VAL A 156 -17.43 10.15 3.08
N ALA A 157 -16.40 9.33 2.94
CA ALA A 157 -16.42 8.21 1.99
C ALA A 157 -17.57 7.22 2.29
N MET A 158 -17.87 6.95 3.56
CA MET A 158 -19.00 6.13 3.99
C MET A 158 -20.34 6.75 3.58
N VAL A 159 -20.53 8.05 3.76
CA VAL A 159 -21.77 8.75 3.36
C VAL A 159 -21.96 8.66 1.84
N PHE A 160 -20.94 8.97 1.05
CA PHE A 160 -21.01 8.84 -0.41
C PHE A 160 -21.19 7.38 -0.85
N GLY A 161 -20.55 6.44 -0.16
CA GLY A 161 -20.70 5.01 -0.40
C GLY A 161 -22.12 4.52 -0.13
N PHE A 162 -22.74 4.99 0.96
CA PHE A 162 -24.13 4.71 1.28
C PHE A 162 -25.08 5.29 0.23
N LEU A 163 -24.87 6.55 -0.16
CA LEU A 163 -25.66 7.20 -1.22
C LEU A 163 -25.56 6.47 -2.56
N LEU A 164 -24.37 5.97 -2.92
CA LEU A 164 -24.17 5.14 -4.11
C LEU A 164 -24.78 3.74 -3.95
N GLY A 165 -24.71 3.18 -2.74
CA GLY A 165 -25.24 1.85 -2.43
C GLY A 165 -26.75 1.76 -2.63
N LEU A 166 -27.50 2.81 -2.28
CA LEU A 166 -28.96 2.84 -2.41
C LEU A 166 -29.48 2.52 -3.84
N PRO A 167 -29.03 3.20 -4.91
CA PRO A 167 -29.41 2.84 -6.28
C PRO A 167 -28.71 1.55 -6.73
N ALA A 168 -27.48 1.30 -6.30
CA ALA A 168 -26.70 0.16 -6.77
C ALA A 168 -27.26 -1.20 -6.29
N LEU A 169 -27.92 -1.23 -5.12
CA LEU A 169 -28.64 -2.42 -4.63
C LEU A 169 -29.85 -2.81 -5.50
N ARG A 170 -30.34 -1.91 -6.36
CA ARG A 170 -31.49 -2.17 -7.25
C ARG A 170 -31.09 -2.80 -8.58
N VAL A 171 -29.80 -2.87 -8.89
CA VAL A 171 -29.27 -3.43 -10.15
C VAL A 171 -28.39 -4.66 -9.88
N LYS A 172 -28.35 -5.59 -10.83
CA LYS A 172 -27.59 -6.85 -10.71
C LYS A 172 -26.58 -7.00 -11.84
N GLY A 173 -25.51 -7.73 -11.55
CA GLY A 173 -24.50 -8.11 -12.54
C GLY A 173 -23.77 -6.91 -13.15
N HIS A 174 -23.63 -6.89 -14.47
CA HIS A 174 -22.85 -5.90 -15.21
C HIS A 174 -23.34 -4.45 -15.05
N TYR A 175 -24.63 -4.26 -14.75
CA TYR A 175 -25.19 -2.93 -14.51
C TYR A 175 -24.64 -2.28 -13.24
N PHE A 176 -24.31 -3.07 -12.21
CA PHE A 176 -23.67 -2.55 -11.00
C PHE A 176 -22.31 -1.95 -11.33
N SER A 177 -21.48 -2.68 -12.08
CA SER A 177 -20.15 -2.21 -12.49
C SER A 177 -20.24 -0.94 -13.31
N LEU A 178 -21.21 -0.85 -14.24
CA LEU A 178 -21.44 0.36 -15.05
C LEU A 178 -21.75 1.57 -14.18
N ILE A 179 -22.63 1.44 -13.17
CA ILE A 179 -22.95 2.52 -12.24
C ILE A 179 -21.73 2.96 -11.45
N THR A 180 -20.93 2.02 -10.95
CA THR A 180 -19.71 2.38 -10.19
C THR A 180 -18.69 3.11 -11.08
N THR A 181 -18.49 2.67 -12.33
CA THR A 181 -17.62 3.37 -13.29
C THR A 181 -18.14 4.79 -13.56
N ALA A 182 -19.45 4.94 -13.81
CA ALA A 182 -20.07 6.24 -14.03
C ALA A 182 -19.90 7.16 -12.81
N PHE A 183 -20.06 6.64 -11.60
CA PHE A 183 -19.78 7.38 -10.37
C PHE A 183 -18.33 7.86 -10.30
N GLY A 184 -17.36 7.00 -10.64
CA GLY A 184 -15.96 7.40 -10.69
C GLY A 184 -15.68 8.52 -11.67
N LEU A 185 -16.27 8.46 -12.86
CA LEU A 185 -16.16 9.52 -13.86
C LEU A 185 -16.82 10.83 -13.39
N VAL A 186 -17.99 10.76 -12.76
CA VAL A 186 -18.68 11.93 -12.21
C VAL A 186 -17.84 12.59 -11.11
N ILE A 187 -17.28 11.82 -10.17
CA ILE A 187 -16.42 12.35 -9.12
C ILE A 187 -15.16 12.99 -9.73
N GLN A 188 -14.51 12.33 -10.68
CA GLN A 188 -13.35 12.91 -11.36
C GLN A 188 -13.70 14.24 -12.05
N GLN A 189 -14.83 14.28 -12.77
CA GLN A 189 -15.29 15.49 -13.44
C GLN A 189 -15.62 16.60 -12.43
N LEU A 190 -16.30 16.28 -11.33
CA LEU A 190 -16.58 17.25 -10.26
C LEU A 190 -15.29 17.83 -9.68
N LEU A 191 -14.29 17.00 -9.40
CA LEU A 191 -13.02 17.45 -8.84
C LEU A 191 -12.27 18.40 -9.79
N ILE A 192 -12.36 18.19 -11.10
CA ILE A 192 -11.72 19.05 -12.10
C ILE A 192 -12.49 20.37 -12.30
N ASN A 193 -13.83 20.35 -12.29
CA ASN A 193 -14.64 21.54 -12.57
C ASN A 193 -14.85 22.43 -11.34
N LEU A 194 -14.76 21.90 -10.12
CA LEU A 194 -14.95 22.65 -8.87
C LEU A 194 -13.67 23.41 -8.46
N GLU A 195 -13.09 24.16 -9.39
CA GLU A 195 -11.78 24.82 -9.21
C GLU A 195 -11.69 25.65 -7.92
N GLY A 196 -12.74 26.40 -7.57
CA GLY A 196 -12.76 27.22 -6.35
C GLY A 196 -12.68 26.43 -5.04
N ILE A 197 -13.00 25.14 -5.06
CA ILE A 197 -12.93 24.28 -3.87
C ILE A 197 -11.71 23.36 -3.94
N THR A 198 -11.51 22.67 -5.05
CA THR A 198 -10.55 21.56 -5.21
C THR A 198 -9.23 21.98 -5.83
N GLY A 199 -9.14 23.19 -6.40
CA GLY A 199 -8.00 23.61 -7.22
C GLY A 199 -8.03 23.04 -8.65
N GLY A 200 -9.10 22.33 -9.03
CA GLY A 200 -9.31 21.84 -10.40
C GLY A 200 -8.24 20.84 -10.82
N THR A 201 -7.67 21.05 -12.01
CA THR A 201 -6.58 20.22 -12.55
C THR A 201 -5.27 20.32 -11.77
N ASN A 202 -5.06 21.42 -11.03
CA ASN A 202 -3.85 21.63 -10.22
C ASN A 202 -3.93 20.90 -8.86
N GLY A 203 -5.13 20.53 -8.42
CA GLY A 203 -5.36 19.95 -7.10
C GLY A 203 -5.09 20.93 -5.95
N VAL A 204 -5.02 20.37 -4.73
CA VAL A 204 -4.78 21.13 -3.49
C VAL A 204 -3.30 21.10 -3.13
N ILE A 205 -2.67 22.28 -3.11
CA ILE A 205 -1.25 22.45 -2.74
C ILE A 205 -1.10 23.00 -1.30
N ASN A 206 0.12 22.94 -0.77
CA ASN A 206 0.49 23.48 0.55
C ASN A 206 -0.28 22.91 1.74
N ILE A 207 -0.68 21.63 1.66
CA ILE A 207 -1.31 20.94 2.79
C ILE A 207 -0.30 20.85 3.95
N PRO A 208 -0.63 21.37 5.15
CA PRO A 208 0.26 21.30 6.31
C PRO A 208 0.63 19.85 6.66
N ALA A 209 1.91 19.61 6.91
CA ALA A 209 2.39 18.28 7.29
C ALA A 209 1.83 17.87 8.67
N PRO A 210 1.45 16.58 8.85
CA PRO A 210 1.03 16.06 10.14
C PRO A 210 2.11 16.27 11.22
N ARG A 211 1.68 16.43 12.46
CA ARG A 211 2.58 16.51 13.62
C ARG A 211 2.17 15.48 14.67
N ILE A 212 3.14 14.83 15.30
CA ILE A 212 2.94 14.00 16.49
C ILE A 212 3.74 14.63 17.62
N GLY A 213 3.05 15.23 18.59
CA GLY A 213 3.68 16.03 19.64
C GLY A 213 4.54 17.14 19.02
N ASN A 214 5.84 17.11 19.31
CA ASN A 214 6.80 18.09 18.80
C ASN A 214 7.44 17.71 17.45
N HIS A 215 7.24 16.48 16.96
CA HIS A 215 7.82 16.03 15.70
C HIS A 215 6.90 16.31 14.52
N SER A 216 7.46 16.93 13.47
CA SER A 216 6.76 17.21 12.22
C SER A 216 7.07 16.15 11.17
N PHE A 217 6.05 15.70 10.43
CA PHE A 217 6.25 14.73 9.34
C PHE A 217 7.01 15.32 8.16
N ALA A 218 7.15 16.64 8.08
CA ALA A 218 8.03 17.32 7.12
C ALA A 218 9.49 17.40 7.59
N ALA A 219 9.77 17.04 8.85
CA ALA A 219 11.13 16.97 9.35
C ALA A 219 11.74 15.58 9.08
N PRO A 220 13.06 15.49 8.82
CA PRO A 220 13.75 14.22 8.76
C PRO A 220 13.64 13.47 10.09
N LEU A 221 13.65 12.14 10.02
CA LEU A 221 13.56 11.29 11.20
C LEU A 221 14.97 10.92 11.66
N ASP A 222 15.41 11.55 12.75
CA ASP A 222 16.72 11.31 13.34
C ASP A 222 16.62 10.17 14.38
N LEU A 223 17.12 8.97 14.03
CA LEU A 223 17.15 7.79 14.90
C LEU A 223 18.45 7.71 15.75
N GLY A 224 19.13 8.85 15.93
CA GLY A 224 20.42 8.96 16.63
C GLY A 224 21.60 8.46 15.80
N PHE A 225 21.53 7.24 15.28
CA PHE A 225 22.60 6.62 14.47
C PHE A 225 22.44 6.85 12.97
N ILE A 226 21.19 7.04 12.51
CA ILE A 226 20.83 7.16 11.10
C ILE A 226 19.79 8.27 10.96
N ARG A 227 20.00 9.12 9.95
CA ARG A 227 19.08 10.18 9.56
C ARG A 227 18.29 9.74 8.34
N LEU A 228 17.00 9.52 8.52
CA LEU A 228 16.10 9.15 7.44
C LEU A 228 15.41 10.39 6.86
N PRO A 229 15.13 10.41 5.55
CA PRO A 229 14.43 11.52 4.93
C PRO A 229 12.98 11.58 5.44
N PHE A 230 12.33 12.74 5.32
CA PHE A 230 11.00 12.97 5.90
C PHE A 230 9.92 12.01 5.34
N GLN A 231 10.11 11.50 4.12
CA GLN A 231 9.26 10.48 3.49
C GLN A 231 9.15 9.23 4.36
N ALA A 232 10.18 8.87 5.13
CA ALA A 232 10.15 7.72 6.01
C ALA A 232 9.01 7.80 7.04
N ASN A 233 8.66 9.01 7.52
CA ASN A 233 7.53 9.20 8.44
C ASN A 233 6.21 8.73 7.81
N TYR A 234 5.96 9.09 6.55
CA TYR A 234 4.77 8.69 5.80
C TYR A 234 4.78 7.21 5.44
N TYR A 235 5.96 6.66 5.13
CA TYR A 235 6.12 5.23 4.86
C TYR A 235 5.69 4.37 6.06
N PHE A 236 6.20 4.68 7.26
CA PHE A 236 5.79 3.95 8.47
C PHE A 236 4.30 4.12 8.77
N LEU A 237 3.75 5.31 8.55
CA LEU A 237 2.30 5.53 8.71
C LEU A 237 1.48 4.64 7.78
N VAL A 238 1.85 4.55 6.50
CA VAL A 238 1.15 3.70 5.52
C VAL A 238 1.26 2.23 5.90
N ILE A 239 2.43 1.76 6.37
CA ILE A 239 2.57 0.37 6.85
C ILE A 239 1.65 0.08 8.02
N VAL A 240 1.56 0.99 9.00
CA VAL A 240 0.65 0.85 10.14
C VAL A 240 -0.80 0.78 9.65
N LEU A 241 -1.19 1.63 8.71
CA LEU A 241 -2.53 1.58 8.11
C LEU A 241 -2.78 0.27 7.35
N VAL A 242 -1.80 -0.25 6.61
CA VAL A 242 -1.91 -1.54 5.91
C VAL A 242 -2.07 -2.68 6.92
N ALA A 243 -1.28 -2.67 8.00
CA ALA A 243 -1.37 -3.68 9.06
C ALA A 243 -2.75 -3.66 9.74
N LEU A 244 -3.29 -2.46 10.00
CA LEU A 244 -4.66 -2.30 10.51
C LEU A 244 -5.70 -2.78 9.49
N GLY A 245 -5.54 -2.42 8.22
CA GLY A 245 -6.44 -2.82 7.14
C GLY A 245 -6.46 -4.33 6.88
N LEU A 246 -5.37 -5.04 7.17
CA LEU A 246 -5.30 -6.51 7.10
C LEU A 246 -6.03 -7.21 8.25
N TYR A 247 -6.27 -6.52 9.36
CA TYR A 247 -6.97 -7.08 10.52
C TYR A 247 -8.50 -7.00 10.39
N ILE A 248 -8.99 -6.09 9.55
CA ILE A 248 -10.42 -5.86 9.25
C ILE A 248 -10.89 -6.84 8.18
#